data_AF-A0A1H4MUF2-F1
#
_entry.id   AF-A0A1H4MUF2-F1
#
_cell.length_a   1.000
_cell.length_b   1.000
_cell.length_c   1.000
_cell.angle_alpha   90.00
_cell.angle_beta   90.00
_cell.angle_gamma   90.00
#
_symmetry.space_group_name_H-M   'P 1'
#
loop_
_entity.id
_entity.type
_entity.pdbx_description
1 polymer ?
#
loop_
_entity_poly.entity_id
_entity_poly.type
_entity_poly.pdbx_seq_one_letter_code
_entity_poly.pdbx_strand_id
1 'polypeptide(L)'
;MKQIQIFLIVLILWSCKTDKKENRINNSRSILEIKKIENNSAELKNINSINKHEYKDTILIDYPANRKLLEILKVLPKEAMASWEWTAEERLKTVQFIEKNNFLIDSTEMYNNIKYIKPNTLGIQVVDGFWTLSVLELNSGKNIVITNDIVGDGNDINTFIYDGNNLDKIEFEKLFGKGIDYLLKKQSEECLLEMEDYFLTFDYDFSDSNVVKITSWGIDKTESINCFKGNTIEFKLNKSKEIYELKKIYWHEN
;
A
#
# COMPACT_ATOMS: atom_id res chain seq x y z
N MET A 1 55.71 35.79 -29.84
CA MET A 1 55.09 35.13 -31.01
C MET A 1 53.66 34.82 -30.60
N LYS A 2 52.74 35.79 -30.70
CA LYS A 2 51.87 36.10 -31.83
C LYS A 2 51.00 34.92 -32.29
N GLN A 3 49.69 35.11 -32.10
CA GLN A 3 48.55 34.51 -32.80
C GLN A 3 48.16 33.08 -32.40
N ILE A 4 47.15 32.97 -31.53
CA ILE A 4 45.82 32.40 -31.81
C ILE A 4 44.93 32.79 -30.62
N GLN A 5 44.36 33.98 -30.73
CA GLN A 5 43.15 34.40 -30.02
C GLN A 5 42.13 34.74 -31.12
N ILE A 6 40.84 34.67 -30.75
CA ILE A 6 39.67 35.16 -31.49
C ILE A 6 39.12 34.13 -32.49
N PHE A 7 38.15 33.31 -32.05
CA PHE A 7 36.96 32.93 -32.83
C PHE A 7 36.02 32.06 -31.97
N LEU A 8 35.47 32.59 -30.86
CA LEU A 8 34.33 31.94 -30.18
C LEU A 8 33.56 32.84 -29.19
N ILE A 9 33.46 34.16 -29.48
CA ILE A 9 32.63 35.09 -28.70
C ILE A 9 31.96 36.12 -29.64
N VAL A 10 31.04 35.71 -30.56
CA VAL A 10 30.12 36.67 -31.24
C VAL A 10 28.84 36.01 -31.83
N LEU A 11 28.23 34.97 -31.24
CA LEU A 11 27.00 34.40 -31.86
C LEU A 11 25.86 34.00 -30.91
N ILE A 12 25.75 34.58 -29.71
CA ILE A 12 24.55 34.41 -28.87
C ILE A 12 24.10 35.74 -28.28
N LEU A 13 23.74 36.73 -29.12
CA LEU A 13 22.84 37.82 -28.75
C LEU A 13 22.10 38.32 -30.01
N TRP A 14 20.78 38.47 -29.89
CA TRP A 14 19.73 38.81 -30.89
C TRP A 14 19.20 37.59 -31.67
N SER A 15 17.91 37.26 -31.68
CA SER A 15 16.66 38.02 -31.50
C SER A 15 15.55 36.97 -31.21
N CYS A 16 14.48 37.18 -30.44
CA CYS A 16 13.42 38.17 -30.66
C CYS A 16 12.54 38.30 -29.41
N LYS A 17 12.30 39.54 -28.99
CA LYS A 17 11.12 39.97 -28.23
C LYS A 17 9.88 39.86 -29.13
N THR A 18 8.74 39.49 -28.55
CA THR A 18 7.43 40.00 -28.99
C THR A 18 6.60 40.36 -27.77
N ASP A 19 6.27 41.65 -27.69
CA ASP A 19 5.27 42.24 -26.78
C ASP A 19 3.86 42.13 -27.39
N LYS A 20 2.86 42.31 -26.50
CA LYS A 20 1.41 42.56 -26.67
C LYS A 20 0.53 41.32 -26.48
N LYS A 21 -0.54 41.34 -25.66
CA LYS A 21 -1.48 42.45 -25.37
C LYS A 21 -2.22 42.20 -24.04
N GLU A 22 -2.48 43.29 -23.31
CA GLU A 22 -3.50 43.37 -22.26
C GLU A 22 -4.88 42.93 -22.76
N ASN A 23 -5.63 42.28 -21.86
CA ASN A 23 -7.05 42.59 -21.66
C ASN A 23 -7.39 42.39 -20.18
N ARG A 24 -7.49 43.51 -19.47
CA ARG A 24 -8.29 43.63 -18.24
C ARG A 24 -9.76 43.51 -18.62
N ILE A 25 -10.49 42.59 -18.00
CA ILE A 25 -11.91 42.75 -17.75
C ILE A 25 -12.12 42.54 -16.25
N ASN A 26 -12.32 43.64 -15.53
CA ASN A 26 -12.99 43.64 -14.25
C ASN A 26 -14.49 43.46 -14.51
N ASN A 27 -15.15 42.53 -13.83
CA ASN A 27 -16.41 42.88 -13.17
C ASN A 27 -16.73 41.92 -12.02
N SER A 28 -16.85 42.50 -10.84
CA SER A 28 -17.43 41.93 -9.63
C SER A 28 -18.93 42.22 -9.63
N ARG A 29 -19.75 41.20 -9.33
CA ARG A 29 -21.13 41.20 -8.80
C ARG A 29 -21.74 39.83 -9.15
N SER A 30 -22.52 39.11 -8.37
CA SER A 30 -22.97 39.15 -6.98
C SER A 30 -24.08 38.10 -6.89
N ILE A 31 -24.27 37.46 -5.73
CA ILE A 31 -25.55 36.92 -5.22
C ILE A 31 -25.97 35.56 -5.85
N LEU A 32 -25.88 34.45 -5.10
CA LEU A 32 -26.90 33.94 -4.15
C LEU A 32 -28.26 33.68 -4.83
N GLU A 33 -28.39 32.53 -5.50
CA GLU A 33 -29.69 31.88 -5.74
C GLU A 33 -29.43 30.44 -6.21
N ILE A 34 -29.60 29.47 -5.31
CA ILE A 34 -30.25 28.16 -5.54
C ILE A 34 -30.53 27.64 -4.12
N LYS A 35 -31.64 28.10 -3.56
CA LYS A 35 -32.43 27.30 -2.63
C LYS A 35 -33.60 26.77 -3.43
N LYS A 36 -33.95 25.51 -3.16
CA LYS A 36 -35.27 24.90 -3.33
C LYS A 36 -35.51 24.12 -4.64
N ILE A 37 -35.08 22.85 -4.64
CA ILE A 37 -35.93 21.73 -5.08
C ILE A 37 -35.66 20.55 -4.13
N GLU A 38 -36.38 20.56 -3.00
CA GLU A 38 -36.87 19.33 -2.38
C GLU A 38 -38.15 18.93 -3.12
N ASN A 39 -38.39 17.62 -3.21
CA ASN A 39 -39.50 16.91 -3.85
C ASN A 39 -39.27 16.50 -5.30
N ASN A 40 -38.67 15.31 -5.44
CA ASN A 40 -39.24 14.22 -6.25
C ASN A 40 -38.66 12.88 -5.79
N SER A 41 -39.14 12.41 -4.63
CA SER A 41 -39.08 11.00 -4.24
C SER A 41 -40.08 10.20 -5.10
N ALA A 42 -39.81 10.05 -6.39
CA ALA A 42 -40.63 9.26 -7.30
C ALA A 42 -39.93 8.91 -8.63
N GLU A 43 -38.61 8.67 -8.64
CA GLU A 43 -37.91 8.09 -9.80
C GLU A 43 -36.98 6.96 -9.32
N LEU A 44 -37.59 5.87 -8.82
CA LEU A 44 -36.87 4.65 -8.48
C LEU A 44 -37.44 3.40 -9.18
N LYS A 45 -38.18 3.62 -10.27
CA LYS A 45 -38.77 2.56 -11.09
C LYS A 45 -38.76 2.95 -12.55
N ASN A 46 -37.60 2.92 -13.19
CA ASN A 46 -37.40 2.60 -14.61
C ASN A 46 -35.92 2.78 -14.98
N ILE A 47 -35.08 1.85 -14.52
CA ILE A 47 -33.81 1.56 -15.17
C ILE A 47 -33.76 0.04 -15.37
N ASN A 48 -34.59 -0.44 -16.30
CA ASN A 48 -34.40 -1.75 -16.89
C ASN A 48 -34.45 -1.56 -18.39
N SER A 49 -33.39 -2.04 -19.05
CA SER A 49 -33.11 -2.05 -20.50
C SER A 49 -32.48 -0.79 -21.10
N ILE A 50 -31.19 -0.56 -20.80
CA ILE A 50 -30.23 -0.02 -21.78
C ILE A 50 -28.93 -0.82 -21.67
N ASN A 51 -28.62 -1.57 -22.74
CA ASN A 51 -27.36 -2.22 -23.14
C ASN A 51 -26.48 -2.94 -22.09
N LYS A 52 -26.48 -4.26 -22.25
CA LYS A 52 -25.74 -5.27 -21.51
C LYS A 52 -24.33 -5.44 -22.10
N HIS A 53 -23.42 -4.52 -21.78
CA HIS A 53 -21.99 -4.82 -21.59
C HIS A 53 -21.63 -4.34 -20.18
N GLU A 54 -21.38 -5.32 -19.31
CA GLU A 54 -21.66 -5.31 -17.88
C GLU A 54 -20.39 -4.95 -17.09
N TYR A 55 -20.13 -3.66 -16.92
CA TYR A 55 -19.12 -3.16 -15.98
C TYR A 55 -19.69 -3.20 -14.55
N LYS A 56 -19.28 -4.21 -13.77
CA LYS A 56 -19.59 -4.36 -12.32
C LYS A 56 -18.59 -3.54 -11.48
N ASP A 57 -18.31 -2.32 -11.88
CA ASP A 57 -17.11 -1.59 -11.47
C ASP A 57 -17.27 -0.86 -10.12
N THR A 58 -18.27 -1.19 -9.31
CA THR A 58 -18.51 -0.49 -8.03
C THR A 58 -18.21 -1.40 -6.85
N ILE A 59 -17.22 -1.02 -6.04
CA ILE A 59 -16.85 -1.69 -4.80
C ILE A 59 -17.45 -0.89 -3.64
N LEU A 60 -18.36 -1.49 -2.89
CA LEU A 60 -18.92 -0.86 -1.68
C LEU A 60 -17.85 -0.82 -0.59
N ILE A 61 -17.64 0.37 -0.01
CA ILE A 61 -16.64 0.59 1.04
C ILE A 61 -17.27 1.49 2.09
N ASP A 62 -17.65 0.92 3.22
CA ASP A 62 -18.10 1.69 4.39
C ASP A 62 -16.91 2.51 4.92
N TYR A 63 -16.90 3.81 4.64
CA TYR A 63 -15.82 4.69 5.08
C TYR A 63 -15.71 4.73 6.60
N PRO A 64 -16.79 4.96 7.38
CA PRO A 64 -16.72 4.89 8.84
C PRO A 64 -16.07 3.61 9.39
N ALA A 65 -16.41 2.45 8.84
CA ALA A 65 -15.85 1.17 9.29
C ALA A 65 -14.36 0.99 8.93
N ASN A 66 -13.90 1.62 7.84
CA ASN A 66 -12.53 1.48 7.32
C ASN A 66 -11.70 2.77 7.48
N ARG A 67 -12.19 3.75 8.24
CA ARG A 67 -11.63 5.11 8.31
C ARG A 67 -10.14 5.09 8.62
N LYS A 68 -9.72 4.36 9.65
CA LYS A 68 -8.32 4.31 10.09
C LYS A 68 -7.39 3.84 8.98
N LEU A 69 -7.75 2.75 8.29
CA LEU A 69 -7.00 2.19 7.18
C LEU A 69 -6.89 3.18 6.01
N LEU A 70 -8.01 3.82 5.65
CA LEU A 70 -8.07 4.80 4.58
C LEU A 70 -7.31 6.09 4.92
N GLU A 71 -7.31 6.52 6.18
CA GLU A 71 -6.50 7.66 6.64
C GLU A 71 -5.00 7.39 6.51
N ILE A 72 -4.56 6.18 6.90
CA ILE A 72 -3.15 5.76 6.77
C ILE A 72 -2.75 5.65 5.29
N LEU A 73 -3.63 5.12 4.42
CA LEU A 73 -3.37 5.00 2.99
C LEU A 73 -2.96 6.33 2.34
N LYS A 74 -3.51 7.47 2.80
CA LYS A 74 -3.16 8.80 2.29
C LYS A 74 -1.72 9.22 2.59
N VAL A 75 -1.15 8.75 3.70
CA VAL A 75 0.14 9.23 4.24
C VAL A 75 1.27 8.22 4.11
N LEU A 76 0.99 7.03 3.55
CA LEU A 76 2.04 6.03 3.27
C LEU A 76 3.14 6.65 2.40
N PRO A 77 4.43 6.37 2.65
CA PRO A 77 5.50 6.90 1.83
C PRO A 77 5.56 6.14 0.49
N LYS A 78 6.32 6.68 -0.48
CA LYS A 78 6.36 6.14 -1.84
C LYS A 78 6.95 4.72 -1.86
N GLU A 79 7.98 4.48 -1.06
CA GLU A 79 8.65 3.18 -0.95
C GLU A 79 7.72 2.06 -0.52
N ALA A 80 6.66 2.35 0.24
CA ALA A 80 5.71 1.33 0.70
C ALA A 80 4.79 0.82 -0.43
N MET A 81 4.82 1.44 -1.61
CA MET A 81 3.99 1.11 -2.79
C MET A 81 4.77 1.25 -4.10
N ALA A 82 6.09 1.02 -4.07
CA ALA A 82 6.99 1.38 -5.15
C ALA A 82 6.61 0.72 -6.48
N SER A 83 6.19 -0.55 -6.46
CA SER A 83 5.84 -1.30 -7.67
C SER A 83 4.49 -0.94 -8.27
N TRP A 84 3.66 -0.21 -7.52
CA TRP A 84 2.27 0.10 -7.88
C TRP A 84 2.10 1.49 -8.47
N GLU A 85 3.15 2.32 -8.36
CA GLU A 85 3.18 3.72 -8.80
C GLU A 85 2.00 4.59 -8.33
N TRP A 86 1.25 4.13 -7.32
CA TRP A 86 0.06 4.82 -6.82
C TRP A 86 0.47 6.03 -5.99
N THR A 87 0.34 7.21 -6.58
CA THR A 87 0.87 8.44 -5.99
C THR A 87 0.11 8.86 -4.73
N ALA A 88 0.75 9.66 -3.88
CA ALA A 88 0.08 10.23 -2.70
C ALA A 88 -1.16 11.06 -3.07
N GLU A 89 -1.11 11.79 -4.20
CA GLU A 89 -2.24 12.59 -4.67
C GLU A 89 -3.42 11.71 -5.12
N GLU A 90 -3.15 10.62 -5.84
CA GLU A 90 -4.19 9.69 -6.28
C GLU A 90 -4.82 8.95 -5.09
N ARG A 91 -4.02 8.51 -4.11
CA ARG A 91 -4.54 7.91 -2.87
C ARG A 91 -5.42 8.89 -2.11
N LEU A 92 -5.00 10.16 -2.00
CA LEU A 92 -5.80 11.22 -1.38
C LEU A 92 -7.15 11.40 -2.09
N LYS A 93 -7.15 11.54 -3.42
CA LYS A 93 -8.38 11.69 -4.21
C LYS A 93 -9.29 10.47 -4.08
N THR A 94 -8.72 9.27 -4.08
CA THR A 94 -9.45 8.01 -3.93
C THR A 94 -10.14 7.94 -2.57
N VAL A 95 -9.41 8.25 -1.49
CA VAL A 95 -9.96 8.23 -0.13
C VAL A 95 -11.05 9.29 0.05
N GLN A 96 -10.87 10.50 -0.48
CA GLN A 96 -11.90 11.55 -0.47
C GLN A 96 -13.16 11.14 -1.24
N PHE A 97 -13.00 10.42 -2.35
CA PHE A 97 -14.13 9.88 -3.11
C PHE A 97 -14.88 8.83 -2.27
N ILE A 98 -14.18 7.90 -1.64
CA ILE A 98 -14.78 6.87 -0.77
C ILE A 98 -15.47 7.53 0.43
N GLU A 99 -14.85 8.52 1.07
CA GLU A 99 -15.44 9.26 2.20
C GLU A 99 -16.80 9.88 1.86
N LYS A 100 -16.90 10.48 0.67
CA LYS A 100 -18.14 11.13 0.22
C LYS A 100 -19.22 10.14 -0.21
N ASN A 101 -18.83 9.01 -0.78
CA ASN A 101 -19.76 8.15 -1.54
C ASN A 101 -19.97 6.76 -0.92
N ASN A 102 -19.11 6.32 -0.01
CA ASN A 102 -19.06 4.95 0.55
C ASN A 102 -18.93 3.84 -0.51
N PHE A 103 -18.30 4.16 -1.64
CA PHE A 103 -17.91 3.20 -2.66
C PHE A 103 -16.71 3.71 -3.45
N LEU A 104 -16.10 2.83 -4.21
CA LEU A 104 -15.11 3.13 -5.23
C LEU A 104 -15.62 2.66 -6.60
N ILE A 105 -15.31 3.41 -7.66
CA ILE A 105 -15.46 2.92 -9.03
C ILE A 105 -14.08 2.48 -9.53
N ASP A 106 -13.98 1.21 -9.88
CA ASP A 106 -12.77 0.58 -10.41
C ASP A 106 -12.98 0.25 -11.89
N SER A 107 -12.79 1.27 -12.73
CA SER A 107 -12.99 1.17 -14.18
C SER A 107 -11.70 0.81 -14.92
N THR A 108 -10.64 0.45 -14.20
CA THR A 108 -9.32 0.20 -14.76
C THR A 108 -9.21 -1.25 -15.20
N GLU A 109 -9.52 -1.50 -16.47
CA GLU A 109 -9.53 -2.82 -17.11
C GLU A 109 -8.21 -3.61 -16.95
N MET A 110 -7.09 -2.93 -16.63
CA MET A 110 -5.77 -3.57 -16.49
C MET A 110 -5.02 -3.30 -15.17
N TYR A 111 -5.47 -2.41 -14.28
CA TYR A 111 -4.66 -1.99 -13.12
C TYR A 111 -5.48 -1.68 -11.87
N ASN A 112 -5.07 -2.27 -10.74
CA ASN A 112 -5.56 -2.03 -9.37
C ASN A 112 -6.99 -2.47 -9.04
N ASN A 113 -7.28 -3.76 -9.22
CA ASN A 113 -8.49 -4.34 -8.63
C ASN A 113 -8.32 -4.43 -7.11
N ILE A 114 -9.01 -3.57 -6.33
CA ILE A 114 -9.07 -3.75 -4.88
C ILE A 114 -9.65 -5.14 -4.62
N LYS A 115 -8.80 -6.06 -4.15
CA LYS A 115 -9.18 -7.46 -3.92
C LYS A 115 -10.06 -7.59 -2.70
N TYR A 116 -9.71 -6.86 -1.65
CA TYR A 116 -10.50 -6.75 -0.43
C TYR A 116 -10.17 -5.46 0.30
N ILE A 117 -11.14 -4.98 1.07
CA ILE A 117 -10.95 -3.96 2.09
C ILE A 117 -11.74 -4.36 3.33
N LYS A 118 -11.04 -4.40 4.47
CA LYS A 118 -11.56 -4.74 5.80
C LYS A 118 -11.01 -3.72 6.80
N PRO A 119 -11.61 -3.57 8.00
CA PRO A 119 -11.23 -2.51 8.93
C PRO A 119 -9.72 -2.43 9.28
N ASN A 120 -9.02 -3.57 9.26
CA ASN A 120 -7.60 -3.67 9.59
C ASN A 120 -6.71 -4.03 8.41
N THR A 121 -7.24 -4.29 7.21
CA THR A 121 -6.42 -4.74 6.08
C THR A 121 -7.01 -4.42 4.71
N LEU A 122 -6.15 -4.03 3.77
CA LEU A 122 -6.46 -3.71 2.38
C LEU A 122 -5.54 -4.55 1.50
N GLY A 123 -6.10 -5.18 0.47
CA GLY A 123 -5.38 -5.95 -0.52
C GLY A 123 -5.68 -5.44 -1.93
N ILE A 124 -4.65 -5.22 -2.73
CA ILE A 124 -4.74 -4.77 -4.13
C ILE A 124 -4.05 -5.81 -4.98
N GLN A 125 -4.69 -6.18 -6.10
CA GLN A 125 -4.18 -7.21 -6.99
C GLN A 125 -4.07 -6.68 -8.42
N VAL A 126 -2.92 -6.96 -9.06
CA VAL A 126 -2.74 -6.94 -10.52
C VAL A 126 -2.45 -8.36 -11.02
N VAL A 127 -2.19 -8.53 -12.31
CA VAL A 127 -2.07 -9.85 -12.95
C VAL A 127 -0.99 -10.72 -12.30
N ASP A 128 0.14 -10.14 -11.93
CA ASP A 128 1.35 -10.82 -11.43
C ASP A 128 1.89 -10.22 -10.11
N GLY A 129 1.07 -9.42 -9.42
CA GLY A 129 1.48 -8.74 -8.20
C GLY A 129 0.35 -8.61 -7.20
N PHE A 130 0.73 -8.58 -5.92
CA PHE A 130 -0.19 -8.38 -4.82
C PHE A 130 0.39 -7.42 -3.80
N TRP A 131 -0.41 -6.47 -3.35
CA TRP A 131 0.00 -5.53 -2.31
C TRP A 131 -0.97 -5.52 -1.16
N THR A 132 -0.43 -5.49 0.05
CA THR A 132 -1.22 -5.42 1.26
C THR A 132 -0.83 -4.24 2.12
N LEU A 133 -1.83 -3.70 2.83
CA LEU A 133 -1.69 -2.78 3.95
C LEU A 133 -2.44 -3.38 5.13
N SER A 134 -1.77 -3.58 6.25
CA SER A 134 -2.35 -4.09 7.49
C SER A 134 -2.09 -3.12 8.64
N VAL A 135 -3.11 -2.86 9.44
CA VAL A 135 -3.12 -1.86 10.51
C VAL A 135 -3.56 -2.51 11.82
N LEU A 136 -2.72 -2.42 12.84
CA LEU A 136 -2.93 -3.08 14.12
C LEU A 136 -2.86 -2.09 15.28
N GLU A 137 -3.87 -2.11 16.14
CA GLU A 137 -4.00 -1.14 17.23
C GLU A 137 -3.28 -1.59 18.52
N LEU A 138 -2.47 -0.68 19.06
CA LEU A 138 -1.72 -0.83 20.31
C LEU A 138 -2.47 -0.24 21.50
N ASN A 139 -2.11 -0.65 22.71
CA ASN A 139 -2.72 -0.13 23.95
C ASN A 139 -2.42 1.37 24.17
N SER A 140 -1.34 1.89 23.56
CA SER A 140 -0.98 3.30 23.59
C SER A 140 -1.88 4.18 22.70
N GLY A 141 -2.79 3.58 21.91
CA GLY A 141 -3.58 4.26 20.89
C GLY A 141 -2.85 4.47 19.55
N LYS A 142 -1.54 4.18 19.50
CA LYS A 142 -0.77 4.09 18.27
C LYS A 142 -1.15 2.84 17.47
N ASN A 143 -0.71 2.77 16.22
CA ASN A 143 -0.93 1.62 15.37
C ASN A 143 0.37 1.13 14.76
N ILE A 144 0.56 -0.18 14.69
CA ILE A 144 1.55 -0.79 13.81
C ILE A 144 0.93 -0.81 12.41
N VAL A 145 1.69 -0.35 11.42
CA VAL A 145 1.32 -0.40 10.01
C VAL A 145 2.33 -1.28 9.29
N ILE A 146 1.86 -2.28 8.55
CA ILE A 146 2.69 -3.19 7.78
C ILE A 146 2.20 -3.16 6.34
N THR A 147 3.10 -2.92 5.40
CA THR A 147 2.82 -3.14 3.98
C THR A 147 3.66 -4.30 3.46
N ASN A 148 3.12 -5.06 2.52
CA ASN A 148 3.87 -6.07 1.79
C ASN A 148 3.61 -5.89 0.30
N ASP A 149 4.65 -5.54 -0.45
CA ASP A 149 4.62 -5.44 -1.91
C ASP A 149 5.20 -6.74 -2.51
N ILE A 150 4.33 -7.53 -3.12
CA ILE A 150 4.65 -8.86 -3.67
C ILE A 150 4.67 -8.76 -5.19
N VAL A 151 5.85 -8.86 -5.79
CA VAL A 151 6.06 -8.84 -7.24
C VAL A 151 7.02 -9.96 -7.63
N GLY A 152 6.60 -10.81 -8.56
CA GLY A 152 7.30 -12.07 -8.83
C GLY A 152 7.37 -12.94 -7.58
N ASP A 153 8.56 -13.43 -7.24
CA ASP A 153 8.81 -14.24 -6.02
C ASP A 153 9.28 -13.39 -4.82
N GLY A 154 9.33 -12.06 -4.98
CA GLY A 154 9.85 -11.14 -3.95
C GLY A 154 8.77 -10.61 -3.02
N ASN A 155 9.14 -10.33 -1.77
CA ASN A 155 8.35 -9.57 -0.81
C ASN A 155 9.13 -8.33 -0.36
N ASP A 156 8.58 -7.13 -0.51
CA ASP A 156 9.11 -5.91 0.10
C ASP A 156 8.20 -5.47 1.26
N ILE A 157 8.61 -5.86 2.46
CA ILE A 157 7.88 -5.60 3.70
C ILE A 157 8.37 -4.31 4.33
N ASN A 158 7.45 -3.37 4.52
CA ASN A 158 7.72 -2.13 5.23
C ASN A 158 6.88 -2.05 6.50
N THR A 159 7.52 -1.66 7.60
CA THR A 159 6.88 -1.56 8.91
C THR A 159 6.98 -0.16 9.46
N PHE A 160 5.89 0.32 10.05
CA PHE A 160 5.79 1.67 10.61
C PHE A 160 5.00 1.70 11.93
N ILE A 161 5.20 2.77 12.69
CA ILE A 161 4.34 3.18 13.80
C ILE A 161 3.59 4.44 13.38
N TYR A 162 2.26 4.38 13.46
CA TYR A 162 1.37 5.51 13.20
C TYR A 162 0.79 6.05 14.51
N ASP A 163 1.04 7.32 14.81
CA ASP A 163 0.56 7.98 16.03
C ASP A 163 -0.74 8.80 15.84
N GLY A 164 -1.30 8.80 14.63
CA GLY A 164 -2.46 9.62 14.25
C GLY A 164 -2.10 10.82 13.37
N ASN A 165 -0.84 11.24 13.34
CA ASN A 165 -0.36 12.35 12.51
C ASN A 165 0.83 11.94 11.64
N ASN A 166 1.78 11.18 12.21
CA ASN A 166 3.03 10.81 11.58
C ASN A 166 3.13 9.29 11.42
N LEU A 167 3.82 8.88 10.37
CA LEU A 167 4.13 7.48 10.08
C LEU A 167 5.65 7.29 10.17
N ASP A 168 6.11 6.76 11.30
CA ASP A 168 7.54 6.58 11.57
C ASP A 168 7.97 5.17 11.17
N LYS A 169 8.98 5.05 10.30
CA LYS A 169 9.52 3.75 9.90
C LYS A 169 10.17 3.05 11.09
N ILE A 170 9.87 1.76 11.25
CA ILE A 170 10.50 0.88 12.23
C ILE A 170 11.09 -0.33 11.50
N GLU A 171 12.19 -0.86 12.00
CA GLU A 171 12.80 -2.09 11.48
C GLU A 171 11.92 -3.31 11.79
N PHE A 172 11.84 -4.24 10.85
CA PHE A 172 11.04 -5.46 10.99
C PHE A 172 11.47 -6.27 12.22
N GLU A 173 12.78 -6.36 12.47
CA GLU A 173 13.40 -7.07 13.59
C GLU A 173 13.04 -6.47 14.94
N LYS A 174 12.76 -5.17 15.00
CA LYS A 174 12.27 -4.54 16.24
C LYS A 174 10.86 -5.01 16.59
N LEU A 175 10.04 -5.33 15.59
CA LEU A 175 8.69 -5.84 15.79
C LEU A 175 8.68 -7.36 15.98
N PHE A 176 9.45 -8.11 15.19
CA PHE A 176 9.40 -9.57 15.12
C PHE A 176 10.60 -10.28 15.75
N GLY A 177 11.51 -9.55 16.40
CA GLY A 177 12.72 -10.10 17.00
C GLY A 177 13.62 -10.72 15.93
N LYS A 178 13.85 -12.02 16.02
CA LYS A 178 14.67 -12.76 15.03
C LYS A 178 13.95 -13.06 13.71
N GLY A 179 12.68 -12.69 13.56
CA GLY A 179 11.94 -12.91 12.30
C GLY A 179 11.98 -14.37 11.83
N ILE A 180 12.33 -14.59 10.56
CA ILE A 180 12.39 -15.93 9.96
C ILE A 180 13.53 -16.81 10.52
N ASP A 181 14.59 -16.22 11.06
CA ASP A 181 15.70 -16.96 11.68
C ASP A 181 15.25 -17.78 12.89
N TYR A 182 14.07 -17.48 13.45
CA TYR A 182 13.49 -18.34 14.45
C TYR A 182 13.30 -19.78 13.95
N LEU A 183 13.19 -20.06 12.64
CA LEU A 183 13.06 -21.41 12.08
C LEU A 183 14.34 -22.26 12.18
N LEU A 184 15.50 -21.62 12.30
CA LEU A 184 16.78 -22.31 12.35
C LEU A 184 16.95 -23.11 13.66
N LYS A 185 17.49 -24.32 13.54
CA LYS A 185 17.97 -25.15 14.65
C LYS A 185 19.34 -24.69 15.13
N LYS A 186 20.19 -24.25 14.20
CA LYS A 186 21.59 -23.88 14.42
C LYS A 186 21.94 -22.67 13.56
N GLN A 187 22.88 -21.88 14.05
CA GLN A 187 23.44 -20.71 13.37
C GLN A 187 24.77 -21.07 12.68
N SER A 188 24.84 -22.26 12.07
CA SER A 188 26.00 -22.70 11.28
C SER A 188 25.92 -22.10 9.88
N GLU A 189 27.07 -21.83 9.28
CA GLU A 189 27.19 -21.30 7.92
C GLU A 189 26.35 -22.09 6.90
N GLU A 190 26.41 -23.42 6.95
CA GLU A 190 25.58 -24.32 6.11
C GLU A 190 24.08 -24.03 6.20
N CYS A 191 23.55 -23.83 7.42
CA CYS A 191 22.11 -23.59 7.62
C CYS A 191 21.69 -22.17 7.29
N LEU A 192 22.62 -21.22 7.37
CA LEU A 192 22.39 -19.84 6.92
C LEU A 192 22.30 -19.78 5.41
N LEU A 193 23.20 -20.46 4.69
CA LEU A 193 23.15 -20.59 3.24
C LEU A 193 21.86 -21.27 2.79
N GLU A 194 21.45 -22.35 3.46
CA GLU A 194 20.17 -23.02 3.14
C GLU A 194 18.96 -22.08 3.38
N MET A 195 18.99 -21.22 4.41
CA MET A 195 17.94 -20.21 4.61
C MET A 195 17.92 -19.16 3.49
N GLU A 196 19.10 -18.70 3.04
CA GLU A 196 19.21 -17.75 1.93
C GLU A 196 18.59 -18.30 0.65
N ASP A 197 18.81 -19.58 0.33
CA ASP A 197 18.23 -20.26 -0.83
C ASP A 197 16.69 -20.28 -0.79
N TYR A 198 16.09 -20.30 0.40
CA TYR A 198 14.65 -20.32 0.58
C TYR A 198 14.01 -18.94 0.83
N PHE A 199 14.79 -17.85 0.85
CA PHE A 199 14.30 -16.53 1.26
C PHE A 199 13.09 -16.04 0.43
N LEU A 200 13.07 -16.32 -0.87
CA LEU A 200 11.99 -15.93 -1.78
C LEU A 200 10.74 -16.83 -1.68
N THR A 201 10.81 -17.90 -0.89
CA THR A 201 9.70 -18.87 -0.76
C THR A 201 8.77 -18.56 0.41
N PHE A 202 8.99 -17.44 1.10
CA PHE A 202 8.22 -17.06 2.28
C PHE A 202 6.98 -16.23 1.90
N ASP A 203 5.82 -16.72 2.33
CA ASP A 203 4.56 -16.00 2.34
C ASP A 203 4.30 -15.39 3.71
N TYR A 204 3.86 -14.13 3.71
CA TYR A 204 3.57 -13.36 4.92
C TYR A 204 2.08 -13.00 5.00
N ASP A 205 1.40 -13.52 6.01
CA ASP A 205 0.00 -13.23 6.29
C ASP A 205 -0.15 -12.30 7.49
N PHE A 206 -0.53 -11.06 7.20
CA PHE A 206 -0.80 -10.00 8.16
C PHE A 206 -2.31 -9.70 8.33
N SER A 207 -3.18 -10.56 7.80
CA SER A 207 -4.62 -10.29 7.72
C SER A 207 -5.34 -10.36 9.08
N ASP A 208 -4.80 -11.12 10.04
CA ASP A 208 -5.32 -11.21 11.41
C ASP A 208 -4.76 -10.09 12.30
N SER A 209 -5.61 -9.50 13.13
CA SER A 209 -5.27 -8.33 13.95
C SER A 209 -4.39 -8.65 15.18
N ASN A 210 -4.12 -9.93 15.47
CA ASN A 210 -3.37 -10.37 16.65
C ASN A 210 -2.32 -11.44 16.33
N VAL A 211 -2.43 -12.14 15.21
CA VAL A 211 -1.53 -13.21 14.82
C VAL A 211 -0.96 -12.93 13.44
N VAL A 212 0.36 -13.07 13.31
CA VAL A 212 1.03 -13.05 12.01
C VAL A 212 1.54 -14.44 11.73
N LYS A 213 1.29 -14.93 10.52
CA LYS A 213 1.80 -16.22 10.05
C LYS A 213 2.80 -15.97 8.93
N ILE A 214 3.97 -16.58 9.03
CA ILE A 214 5.00 -16.56 7.98
C ILE A 214 5.27 -18.02 7.63
N THR A 215 5.14 -18.38 6.36
CA THR A 215 5.22 -19.78 5.89
C THR A 215 6.12 -19.86 4.68
N SER A 216 7.06 -20.80 4.66
CA SER A 216 7.82 -21.11 3.45
C SER A 216 7.20 -22.30 2.73
N TRP A 217 6.91 -22.14 1.44
CA TRP A 217 6.52 -23.24 0.57
C TRP A 217 7.73 -24.05 0.05
N GLY A 218 8.96 -23.51 0.17
CA GLY A 218 10.20 -24.14 -0.28
C GLY A 218 10.89 -25.04 0.75
N ILE A 219 10.72 -24.76 2.05
CA ILE A 219 11.34 -25.55 3.12
C ILE A 219 10.52 -26.82 3.36
N ASP A 220 11.00 -27.96 2.88
CA ASP A 220 10.42 -29.27 3.10
C ASP A 220 10.97 -29.94 4.37
N LYS A 221 10.10 -30.68 5.08
CA LYS A 221 10.47 -31.35 6.32
C LYS A 221 11.48 -32.47 6.10
N THR A 222 11.40 -33.22 5.01
CA THR A 222 12.25 -34.38 4.78
C THR A 222 13.65 -33.98 4.33
N GLU A 223 13.75 -32.93 3.53
CA GLU A 223 15.01 -32.43 2.97
C GLU A 223 15.76 -31.54 3.96
N SER A 224 15.04 -30.66 4.67
CA SER A 224 15.64 -29.58 5.46
C SER A 224 15.61 -29.81 6.98
N ILE A 225 15.36 -31.05 7.44
CA ILE A 225 15.24 -31.36 8.88
C ILE A 225 16.50 -31.04 9.67
N ASN A 226 17.67 -31.04 9.05
CA ASN A 226 18.93 -30.81 9.76
C ASN A 226 19.09 -29.35 10.18
N CYS A 227 18.64 -28.42 9.35
CA CYS A 227 18.78 -26.99 9.57
C CYS A 227 17.54 -26.34 10.18
N PHE A 228 16.34 -26.87 9.93
CA PHE A 228 15.09 -26.23 10.33
C PHE A 228 14.28 -27.07 11.32
N LYS A 229 13.54 -26.40 12.21
CA LYS A 229 12.57 -27.03 13.14
C LYS A 229 11.12 -26.87 12.69
N GLY A 230 10.88 -26.15 11.61
CA GLY A 230 9.59 -25.93 10.96
C GLY A 230 9.79 -25.15 9.67
N ASN A 231 8.73 -25.01 8.88
CA ASN A 231 8.65 -24.08 7.75
C ASN A 231 7.65 -22.94 8.01
N THR A 232 6.94 -22.98 9.15
CA THR A 232 5.93 -22.00 9.53
C THR A 232 6.21 -21.42 10.90
N ILE A 233 6.09 -20.10 11.02
CA ILE A 233 6.14 -19.36 12.27
C ILE A 233 4.82 -18.65 12.49
N GLU A 234 4.30 -18.74 13.71
CA GLU A 234 3.26 -17.84 14.19
C GLU A 234 3.82 -16.90 15.24
N PHE A 235 3.55 -15.61 15.05
CA PHE A 235 3.76 -14.59 16.06
C PHE A 235 2.42 -14.11 16.61
N LYS A 236 2.41 -13.68 17.87
CA LYS A 236 1.25 -13.07 18.51
C LYS A 236 1.61 -11.67 18.99
N LEU A 237 0.74 -10.70 18.68
CA LEU A 237 0.91 -9.32 19.12
C LEU A 237 0.83 -9.22 20.65
N ASN A 238 1.87 -8.68 21.26
CA ASN A 238 1.88 -8.22 22.64
C ASN A 238 1.64 -6.71 22.66
N LYS A 239 0.38 -6.30 22.77
CA LYS A 239 -0.03 -4.88 22.72
C LYS A 239 0.60 -4.00 23.80
N SER A 240 1.02 -4.57 24.93
CA SER A 240 1.66 -3.82 26.01
C SER A 240 3.15 -3.58 25.75
N LYS A 241 3.81 -4.50 25.04
CA LYS A 241 5.22 -4.35 24.63
C LYS A 241 5.38 -3.75 23.25
N GLU A 242 4.29 -3.61 22.51
CA GLU A 242 4.26 -3.10 21.13
C GLU A 242 5.11 -3.93 20.14
N ILE A 243 5.25 -5.22 20.42
CA ILE A 243 6.00 -6.18 19.60
C ILE A 243 5.21 -7.46 19.35
N TYR A 244 5.66 -8.24 18.38
CA TYR A 244 5.18 -9.59 18.10
C TYR A 244 6.07 -10.62 18.79
N GLU A 245 5.46 -11.42 19.67
CA GLU A 245 6.15 -12.50 20.37
C GLU A 245 5.96 -13.81 19.63
N LEU A 246 7.05 -14.59 19.53
CA LEU A 246 7.01 -15.93 18.96
C LEU A 246 5.99 -16.79 19.72
N LYS A 247 4.97 -17.28 19.02
CA LYS A 247 3.94 -18.15 19.60
C LYS A 247 4.27 -19.62 19.40
N LYS A 248 4.57 -20.02 18.16
CA LYS A 248 4.97 -21.40 17.83
C LYS A 248 5.67 -21.48 16.48
N ILE A 249 6.38 -22.59 16.31
CA ILE A 249 7.01 -23.01 15.06
C ILE A 249 6.58 -24.44 14.80
N TYR A 250 6.19 -24.73 13.56
CA TYR A 250 5.72 -26.04 13.16
C TYR A 250 5.97 -26.30 11.69
N TRP A 251 5.81 -27.57 11.31
CA TRP A 251 5.77 -28.00 9.93
C TRP A 251 4.34 -27.91 9.42
N HIS A 252 4.13 -27.11 8.38
CA HIS A 252 2.92 -27.06 7.59
C HIS A 252 3.14 -27.92 6.35
N GLU A 253 2.20 -28.81 6.06
CA GLU A 253 2.20 -29.58 4.82
C GLU A 253 1.81 -28.62 3.70
N ASN A 254 2.74 -28.46 2.74
CA ASN A 254 2.56 -27.64 1.54
C ASN A 254 1.71 -28.37 0.49
#